data_AF-A0A4Q3XH68-F1
#
_entry.id   AF-A0A4Q3XH68-F1
#
_cell.length_a   1.000
_cell.length_b   1.000
_cell.length_c   1.000
_cell.angle_alpha   90.00
_cell.angle_beta   90.00
_cell.angle_gamma   90.00
#
_symmetry.space_group_name_H-M   'P 1'
#
loop_
_entity.id
_entity.type
_entity.pdbx_description
1 polymer ?
#
loop_
_entity_poly.entity_id
_entity_poly.type
_entity_poly.pdbx_seq_one_letter_code
_entity_poly.pdbx_strand_id
1 'polypeptide(L)'
;MNSTLSGNGPDGAPYGLYLYDVQSTAVISNAVLTYWIIGNQTATWATNSGHSTCWSSPVRGTPTIKADGFVYTPYVFTYTCSIDPASVSADGRLRLGGFHVTATFTQPSDRCNNVTYWTQRSITIDQDGVGSQPAVDLTFERRNGTLGPYTGNRAPQARSASGSDGVSTADTAVSVAAS
;
A
#
# COMPACT_ATOMS: atom_id res chain seq x y z
N MET A 1 17.83 -21.05 2.72
CA MET A 1 17.01 -20.84 1.51
C MET A 1 16.03 -19.74 1.86
N ASN A 2 16.17 -18.55 1.27
CA ASN A 2 15.36 -17.37 1.60
C ASN A 2 14.21 -17.32 0.58
N SER A 3 13.10 -17.97 0.88
CA SER A 3 11.94 -18.03 -0.02
C SER A 3 11.14 -16.73 0.09
N THR A 4 11.57 -15.69 -0.61
CA THR A 4 10.69 -14.57 -0.97
C THR A 4 9.68 -15.10 -1.99
N LEU A 5 8.56 -15.64 -1.49
CA LEU A 5 7.38 -15.90 -2.32
C LEU A 5 6.80 -14.56 -2.75
N SER A 6 6.90 -14.25 -4.04
CA SER A 6 6.14 -13.17 -4.66
C SER A 6 4.68 -13.60 -4.73
N GLY A 7 3.79 -12.95 -3.96
CA GLY A 7 2.35 -13.23 -4.04
C GLY A 7 1.76 -12.81 -5.39
N ASN A 8 0.73 -13.53 -5.85
CA ASN A 8 0.02 -13.32 -7.12
C ASN A 8 -1.07 -12.24 -7.04
N GLY A 9 -0.83 -11.13 -6.35
CA GLY A 9 -1.80 -10.04 -6.29
C GLY A 9 -2.04 -9.43 -7.69
N PRO A 10 -3.28 -9.39 -8.22
CA PRO A 10 -3.57 -9.15 -9.64
C PRO A 10 -3.17 -7.79 -10.23
N ASP A 11 -2.71 -6.79 -9.46
CA ASP A 11 -2.63 -5.43 -10.00
C ASP A 11 -1.25 -4.76 -10.05
N GLY A 12 -0.17 -5.37 -9.53
CA GLY A 12 1.13 -4.67 -9.48
C GLY A 12 1.01 -3.21 -8.98
N ALA A 13 0.07 -2.96 -8.07
CA ALA A 13 -0.38 -1.62 -7.76
C ALA A 13 0.46 -0.99 -6.65
N PRO A 14 0.90 0.27 -6.82
CA PRO A 14 1.32 1.15 -5.75
C PRO A 14 0.12 1.92 -5.15
N TYR A 15 -1.10 1.55 -5.55
CA TYR A 15 -2.37 2.12 -5.12
C TYR A 15 -3.39 0.98 -5.01
N GLY A 16 -3.46 0.39 -3.83
CA GLY A 16 -4.33 -0.74 -3.56
C GLY A 16 -4.24 -1.06 -2.09
N LEU A 17 -5.15 -0.47 -1.32
CA LEU A 17 -5.40 -0.75 0.10
C LEU A 17 -5.93 -2.18 0.33
N TYR A 18 -5.81 -3.03 -0.68
CA TYR A 18 -6.38 -4.36 -0.78
C TYR A 18 -5.30 -5.41 -0.60
N LEU A 19 -5.49 -6.30 0.37
CA LEU A 19 -4.83 -7.60 0.40
C LEU A 19 -5.54 -8.52 -0.57
N TYR A 20 -4.86 -9.53 -1.11
CA TYR A 20 -5.41 -10.47 -2.10
C TYR A 20 -5.27 -11.90 -1.61
N ASP A 21 -6.16 -12.79 -2.07
CA ASP A 21 -6.20 -14.21 -1.74
C ASP A 21 -6.14 -14.46 -0.22
N VAL A 22 -6.86 -13.63 0.53
CA VAL A 22 -6.96 -13.71 1.99
C VAL A 22 -8.15 -14.60 2.34
N GLN A 23 -7.91 -15.63 3.15
CA GLN A 23 -9.00 -16.41 3.73
C GLN A 23 -9.64 -15.66 4.90
N SER A 24 -10.95 -15.83 5.10
CA SER A 24 -11.67 -15.18 6.20
C SER A 24 -11.24 -15.63 7.60
N THR A 25 -10.48 -16.71 7.68
CA THR A 25 -9.88 -17.25 8.91
C THR A 25 -8.43 -16.83 9.14
N ALA A 26 -7.83 -16.11 8.20
CA ALA A 26 -6.42 -15.76 8.26
C ALA A 26 -6.10 -14.76 9.40
N VAL A 27 -4.96 -14.91 10.06
CA VAL A 27 -4.46 -13.87 10.99
C VAL A 27 -3.53 -12.94 10.22
N ILE A 28 -3.85 -11.65 10.22
CA ILE A 28 -3.17 -10.65 9.40
C ILE A 28 -2.59 -9.56 10.29
N SER A 29 -1.32 -9.24 10.11
CA SER A 29 -0.62 -8.25 10.93
C SER A 29 0.50 -7.54 10.18
N ASN A 30 1.12 -6.55 10.82
CA ASN A 30 2.31 -5.84 10.33
C ASN A 30 2.15 -5.22 8.93
N ALA A 31 0.95 -4.71 8.61
CA ALA A 31 0.71 -4.03 7.35
C ALA A 31 1.46 -2.67 7.33
N VAL A 32 2.38 -2.53 6.38
CA VAL A 32 3.28 -1.38 6.23
C VAL A 32 3.27 -0.90 4.79
N LEU A 33 3.24 0.42 4.61
CA LEU A 33 3.52 1.10 3.35
C LEU A 33 4.80 1.92 3.49
N THR A 34 5.74 1.77 2.56
CA THR A 34 6.99 2.53 2.54
C THR A 34 7.14 3.27 1.23
N TYR A 35 7.33 4.57 1.30
CA TYR A 35 7.74 5.39 0.16
C TYR A 35 9.24 5.65 0.23
N TRP A 36 9.96 5.23 -0.81
CA TRP A 36 11.39 5.42 -0.98
C TRP A 36 11.62 6.56 -1.96
N ILE A 37 12.03 7.74 -1.49
CA ILE A 37 12.26 8.90 -2.35
C ILE A 37 13.75 8.97 -2.69
N ILE A 38 14.09 9.13 -3.97
CA ILE A 38 15.49 9.11 -4.42
C ILE A 38 16.32 10.24 -3.77
N GLY A 39 17.50 9.88 -3.28
CA GLY A 39 18.45 10.74 -2.57
C GLY A 39 18.33 10.64 -1.04
N ASN A 40 19.22 11.35 -0.35
CA ASN A 40 19.07 11.66 1.07
C ASN A 40 18.08 12.82 1.20
N GLN A 41 16.81 12.51 1.37
CA GLN A 41 15.70 13.44 1.25
C GLN A 41 15.12 13.78 2.60
N THR A 42 14.59 15.00 2.72
CA THR A 42 13.65 15.38 3.77
C THR A 42 12.35 15.79 3.10
N ALA A 43 11.30 15.01 3.33
CA ALA A 43 9.97 15.26 2.80
C ALA A 43 9.03 15.65 3.93
N THR A 44 8.19 16.65 3.66
CA THR A 44 7.03 17.01 4.48
C THR A 44 5.83 16.25 3.97
N TRP A 45 5.05 15.68 4.89
CA TRP A 45 3.88 14.88 4.57
C TRP A 45 2.62 15.50 5.16
N ALA A 46 1.55 15.53 4.36
CA ALA A 46 0.22 15.95 4.79
C ALA A 46 -0.78 14.82 4.53
N THR A 47 -1.69 14.59 5.47
CA THR A 47 -2.86 13.75 5.27
C THR A 47 -3.94 14.55 4.55
N ASN A 48 -4.59 13.92 3.57
CA ASN A 48 -5.68 14.53 2.83
C ASN A 48 -7.04 14.00 3.34
N SER A 49 -8.13 14.64 2.93
CA SER A 49 -9.48 14.15 3.22
C SER A 49 -9.65 12.69 2.78
N GLY A 50 -10.27 11.87 3.63
CA GLY A 50 -10.45 10.43 3.42
C GLY A 50 -9.26 9.55 3.80
N HIS A 51 -8.17 10.12 4.35
CA HIS A 51 -7.12 9.33 4.97
C HIS A 51 -7.62 8.64 6.24
N SER A 52 -7.42 7.32 6.35
CA SER A 52 -7.80 6.55 7.54
C SER A 52 -6.89 6.87 8.71
N THR A 53 -7.47 7.06 9.89
CA THR A 53 -6.73 7.23 11.14
C THR A 53 -5.97 5.98 11.58
N CYS A 54 -6.22 4.83 10.93
CA CYS A 54 -5.50 3.60 11.20
C CYS A 54 -4.06 3.61 10.65
N TRP A 55 -3.77 4.47 9.67
CA TRP A 55 -2.40 4.65 9.18
C TRP A 55 -1.66 5.67 10.04
N SER A 56 -0.45 5.32 10.48
CA SER A 56 0.42 6.23 11.21
C SER A 56 0.84 7.43 10.35
N SER A 57 1.36 8.47 10.99
CA SER A 57 2.23 9.42 10.28
C SER A 57 3.51 8.72 9.78
N PRO A 58 4.15 9.22 8.71
CA PRO A 58 5.35 8.59 8.18
C PRO A 58 6.54 8.74 9.12
N VAL A 59 7.26 7.66 9.33
CA VAL A 59 8.56 7.65 10.00
C VAL A 59 9.66 7.65 8.94
N ARG A 60 10.49 8.70 8.92
CA ARG A 60 11.67 8.75 8.06
C ARG A 60 12.74 7.79 8.57
N GLY A 61 13.20 6.89 7.72
CA GLY A 61 14.32 5.99 8.05
C GLY A 61 15.67 6.46 7.51
N THR A 62 16.68 5.62 7.71
CA THR A 62 18.03 5.83 7.19
C THR A 62 18.06 5.61 5.68
N PRO A 63 18.70 6.49 4.89
CA PRO A 63 18.85 6.28 3.45
C PRO A 63 19.62 5.00 3.12
N THR A 64 19.17 4.26 2.10
CA THR A 64 19.78 3.00 1.65
C THR A 64 19.90 2.94 0.12
N ILE A 65 20.77 2.08 -0.39
CA ILE A 65 20.89 1.83 -1.84
C ILE A 65 19.82 0.82 -2.27
N LYS A 66 19.03 1.14 -3.30
CA LYS A 66 18.03 0.24 -3.91
C LYS A 66 18.63 -0.51 -5.11
N ALA A 67 17.84 -1.43 -5.68
CA ALA A 67 18.28 -2.34 -6.75
C ALA A 67 18.75 -1.65 -8.05
N ASP A 68 18.40 -0.38 -8.26
CA ASP A 68 18.87 0.42 -9.41
C ASP A 68 20.21 1.13 -9.15
N GLY A 69 20.82 0.91 -7.99
CA GLY A 69 22.12 1.47 -7.61
C GLY A 69 22.07 2.87 -7.01
N PHE A 70 20.89 3.49 -6.87
CA PHE A 70 20.75 4.82 -6.27
C PHE A 70 20.40 4.75 -4.79
N VAL A 71 20.79 5.80 -4.05
CA VAL A 71 20.37 6.01 -2.67
C VAL A 71 18.92 6.48 -2.63
N TYR A 72 18.12 5.96 -1.70
CA TYR A 72 16.74 6.36 -1.42
C TYR A 72 16.52 6.53 0.07
N THR A 73 15.69 7.49 0.45
CA THR A 73 15.23 7.68 1.83
C THR A 73 13.85 7.05 2.01
N PRO A 74 13.67 6.10 2.95
CA PRO A 74 12.36 5.52 3.25
C PRO A 74 11.52 6.41 4.17
N TYR A 75 10.20 6.40 3.93
CA TYR A 75 9.15 6.95 4.77
C TYR A 75 8.12 5.87 5.02
N VAL A 76 8.04 5.39 6.26
CA VAL A 76 7.29 4.20 6.65
C VAL A 76 5.98 4.59 7.33
N PHE A 77 4.87 4.07 6.82
CA PHE A 77 3.53 4.19 7.39
C PHE A 77 3.10 2.81 7.89
N THR A 78 2.69 2.73 9.14
CA THR A 78 2.24 1.49 9.77
C THR A 78 0.75 1.52 9.96
N TYR A 79 0.06 0.42 9.61
CA TYR A 79 -1.34 0.23 9.97
C TYR A 79 -1.43 -0.22 11.43
N THR A 80 -2.24 0.47 12.23
CA THR A 80 -2.29 0.31 13.68
C THR A 80 -3.61 -0.23 14.21
N CYS A 81 -4.65 -0.24 13.37
CA CYS A 81 -5.94 -0.85 13.73
C CYS A 81 -5.88 -2.36 13.57
N SER A 82 -6.80 -3.07 14.25
CA SER A 82 -7.05 -4.48 14.01
C SER A 82 -7.46 -4.71 12.55
N ILE A 83 -6.96 -5.81 11.97
CA ILE A 83 -7.29 -6.26 10.62
C ILE A 83 -8.24 -7.45 10.77
N ASP A 84 -9.50 -7.27 10.36
CA ASP A 84 -10.51 -8.31 10.42
C ASP A 84 -10.58 -9.08 9.09
N PRO A 85 -10.12 -10.35 9.03
CA PRO A 85 -10.19 -11.17 7.83
C PRO A 85 -11.64 -11.51 7.42
N ALA A 86 -12.63 -11.42 8.31
CA ALA A 86 -14.02 -11.65 7.96
C ALA A 86 -14.59 -10.55 7.04
N SER A 87 -13.92 -9.41 6.95
CA SER A 87 -14.26 -8.30 6.06
C SER A 87 -13.70 -8.45 4.63
N VAL A 88 -13.12 -9.61 4.29
CA VAL A 88 -12.67 -9.94 2.94
C VAL A 88 -13.88 -9.97 1.99
N SER A 89 -13.79 -9.25 0.86
CA SER A 89 -14.78 -9.29 -0.20
C SER A 89 -14.79 -10.65 -0.91
N ALA A 90 -15.90 -10.98 -1.55
CA ALA A 90 -16.11 -12.28 -2.20
C ALA A 90 -15.08 -12.62 -3.30
N ASP A 91 -14.34 -11.62 -3.80
CA ASP A 91 -13.23 -11.77 -4.74
C ASP A 91 -11.86 -11.90 -4.05
N GLY A 92 -11.83 -12.18 -2.75
CA GLY A 92 -10.62 -12.45 -1.97
C GLY A 92 -9.85 -11.20 -1.54
N ARG A 93 -10.46 -10.00 -1.61
CA ARG A 93 -9.78 -8.73 -1.32
C ARG A 93 -10.14 -8.14 0.05
N LEU A 94 -9.17 -7.59 0.79
CA LEU A 94 -9.42 -6.92 2.09
C LEU A 94 -8.96 -5.46 2.09
N ARG A 95 -9.88 -4.50 2.32
CA ARG A 95 -9.58 -3.07 2.35
C ARG A 95 -9.10 -2.58 3.73
N LEU A 96 -7.86 -2.08 3.80
CA LEU A 96 -7.25 -1.51 5.01
C LEU A 96 -7.54 0.00 5.19
N GLY A 97 -8.75 0.46 4.88
CA GLY A 97 -9.14 1.88 4.95
C GLY A 97 -8.57 2.75 3.82
N GLY A 98 -8.74 4.08 3.89
CA GLY A 98 -8.21 5.04 2.92
C GLY A 98 -6.76 5.45 3.20
N PHE A 99 -5.94 5.68 2.18
CA PHE A 99 -4.55 6.13 2.30
C PHE A 99 -4.30 7.32 1.38
N HIS A 100 -4.67 8.51 1.86
CA HIS A 100 -4.58 9.74 1.07
C HIS A 100 -3.55 10.68 1.69
N VAL A 101 -2.39 10.80 1.06
CA VAL A 101 -1.29 11.65 1.55
C VAL A 101 -0.66 12.44 0.42
N THR A 102 -0.06 13.58 0.76
CA THR A 102 0.76 14.39 -0.13
C THR A 102 2.16 14.51 0.45
N ALA A 103 3.18 14.24 -0.36
CA ALA A 103 4.58 14.49 0.00
C ALA A 103 5.11 15.71 -0.74
N THR A 104 5.82 16.59 -0.03
CA THR A 104 6.55 17.72 -0.61
C THR A 104 8.03 17.62 -0.21
N PHE A 105 8.94 17.69 -1.17
CA PHE A 105 10.38 17.67 -0.95
C PHE A 105 11.09 18.44 -2.06
N THR A 106 12.32 18.88 -1.77
CA THR A 106 13.15 19.60 -2.75
C THR A 106 14.10 18.61 -3.42
N GLN A 107 14.07 18.54 -4.76
CA GLN A 107 15.07 17.78 -5.49
C GLN A 107 16.31 18.62 -5.78
N PRO A 108 17.51 18.03 -5.72
CA PRO A 108 18.70 18.68 -6.23
C PRO A 108 18.62 18.87 -7.75
N SER A 109 19.31 19.89 -8.26
CA SER A 109 19.20 20.38 -9.65
C SER A 109 19.57 19.34 -10.72
N ASP A 110 20.40 18.36 -10.36
CA ASP A 110 20.79 17.22 -11.21
C ASP A 110 19.65 16.20 -11.43
N ARG A 111 18.50 16.39 -10.77
CA ARG A 111 17.36 15.45 -10.80
C ARG A 111 16.02 16.10 -11.16
N CYS A 112 16.00 17.39 -11.45
CA CYS A 112 14.81 18.26 -11.55
C CYS A 112 13.66 17.79 -12.46
N ASN A 113 13.86 16.84 -13.38
CA ASN A 113 12.84 16.43 -14.36
C ASN A 113 12.38 14.97 -14.23
N ASN A 114 12.89 14.21 -13.26
CA ASN A 114 12.56 12.79 -13.16
C ASN A 114 12.59 12.30 -11.71
N VAL A 115 11.52 12.61 -10.97
CA VAL A 115 11.32 12.04 -9.64
C VAL A 115 11.21 10.52 -9.77
N THR A 116 12.29 9.84 -9.38
CA THR A 116 12.26 8.40 -9.19
C THR A 116 11.97 8.10 -7.72
N TYR A 117 11.02 7.22 -7.47
CA TYR A 117 10.68 6.75 -6.13
C TYR A 117 10.21 5.32 -6.20
N TRP A 118 10.26 4.62 -5.07
CA TRP A 118 9.65 3.30 -4.93
C TRP A 118 8.53 3.37 -3.92
N THR A 119 7.51 2.56 -4.17
CA THR A 119 6.47 2.25 -3.19
C THR A 119 6.62 0.78 -2.85
N GLN A 120 6.67 0.48 -1.57
CA GLN A 120 6.73 -0.86 -1.04
C GLN A 120 5.55 -1.08 -0.11
N ARG A 121 4.98 -2.27 -0.15
CA ARG A 121 4.02 -2.78 0.84
C ARG A 121 4.59 -4.04 1.44
N SER A 122 4.56 -4.14 2.77
CA SER A 122 4.91 -5.36 3.49
C SER A 122 3.77 -5.74 4.43
N ILE A 123 3.51 -7.04 4.59
CA ILE A 123 2.47 -7.55 5.48
C ILE A 123 2.76 -9.00 5.87
N THR A 124 2.37 -9.37 7.09
CA THR A 124 2.43 -10.76 7.57
C THR A 124 1.04 -11.38 7.47
N ILE A 125 0.92 -12.52 6.78
CA ILE A 125 -0.33 -13.28 6.67
C ILE A 125 -0.08 -14.71 7.14
N ASP A 126 -0.86 -15.11 8.14
CA ASP A 126 -1.02 -16.49 8.55
C ASP A 126 -2.35 -17.01 7.97
N GLN A 127 -2.26 -17.86 6.94
CA GLN A 127 -3.43 -18.27 6.15
C GLN A 127 -4.35 -19.25 6.90
N ASP A 128 -3.80 -20.13 7.76
CA ASP A 128 -4.58 -21.08 8.55
C ASP A 128 -4.70 -20.69 10.04
N GLY A 129 -4.07 -19.59 10.45
CA GLY A 129 -4.26 -18.95 11.75
C GLY A 129 -3.67 -19.77 12.89
N VAL A 130 -4.49 -20.54 13.62
CA VAL A 130 -3.99 -21.47 14.66
C VAL A 130 -3.57 -22.83 14.09
N GLY A 131 -3.50 -22.94 12.76
CA GLY A 131 -3.15 -24.16 12.06
C GLY A 131 -1.65 -24.46 12.10
N SER A 132 -1.19 -25.19 11.08
CA SER A 132 0.16 -25.75 11.03
C SER A 132 1.07 -25.01 10.06
N GLN A 133 0.51 -24.16 9.20
CA GLN A 133 1.29 -23.37 8.26
C GLN A 133 1.88 -22.16 8.98
N PRO A 134 3.18 -21.87 8.80
CA PRO A 134 3.76 -20.68 9.38
C PRO A 134 3.21 -19.43 8.68
N ALA A 135 3.09 -18.35 9.44
CA ALA A 135 2.86 -17.02 8.88
C ALA A 135 3.94 -16.66 7.84
N VAL A 136 3.52 -15.96 6.78
CA VAL A 136 4.37 -15.56 5.67
C VAL A 136 4.42 -14.04 5.56
N ASP A 137 5.63 -13.49 5.48
CA ASP A 137 5.83 -12.09 5.15
C ASP A 137 5.79 -11.90 3.62
N LEU A 138 4.82 -11.11 3.16
CA LEU A 138 4.68 -10.74 1.77
C LEU A 138 5.19 -9.31 1.58
N THR A 139 6.10 -9.13 0.62
CA THR A 139 6.60 -7.80 0.24
C THR A 139 6.39 -7.57 -1.25
N PHE A 140 5.78 -6.44 -1.57
CA PHE A 140 5.50 -5.99 -2.93
C PHE A 140 6.17 -4.64 -3.14
N GLU A 141 6.90 -4.48 -4.23
CA GLU A 141 7.55 -3.22 -4.55
C GLU A 141 7.23 -2.79 -5.98
N ARG A 142 7.13 -1.48 -6.17
CA ARG A 142 7.01 -0.87 -7.48
C ARG A 142 7.83 0.40 -7.55
N ARG A 143 8.49 0.57 -8.70
CA ARG A 143 9.23 1.78 -9.04
C ARG A 143 8.38 2.72 -9.88
N ASN A 144 8.47 4.00 -9.57
CA ASN A 144 7.96 5.09 -10.36
C ASN A 144 9.16 5.94 -10.79
N GLY A 145 9.22 6.34 -12.08
CA GLY A 145 10.37 7.05 -12.66
C GLY A 145 11.26 6.19 -13.56
N THR A 146 12.33 6.79 -14.10
CA THR A 146 13.23 6.12 -15.06
C THR A 146 14.73 6.27 -14.76
N LEU A 147 15.14 6.93 -13.66
CA LEU A 147 16.56 7.16 -13.34
C LEU A 147 17.32 5.90 -12.90
N GLY A 148 18.16 5.35 -13.78
CA GLY A 148 19.00 4.20 -13.46
C GLY A 148 18.52 2.89 -14.07
N PRO A 149 19.43 1.89 -14.16
CA PRO A 149 19.13 0.58 -14.69
C PRO A 149 18.19 -0.17 -13.75
N TYR A 150 17.01 -0.53 -14.23
CA TYR A 150 16.13 -1.45 -13.52
C TYR A 150 15.36 -2.29 -14.54
N THR A 151 15.57 -3.60 -14.49
CA THR A 151 15.02 -4.59 -15.42
C THR A 151 13.80 -5.32 -14.85
N GLY A 152 13.41 -5.05 -13.60
CA GLY A 152 12.17 -5.58 -13.05
C GLY A 152 10.96 -5.07 -13.84
N ASN A 153 9.96 -5.94 -14.04
CA ASN A 153 8.74 -5.59 -14.77
C ASN A 153 8.18 -4.28 -14.24
N ARG A 154 8.15 -3.24 -15.10
CA ARG A 154 7.30 -2.08 -14.87
C ARG A 154 5.88 -2.63 -14.87
N ALA A 155 5.32 -2.94 -13.70
CA ALA A 155 3.95 -3.39 -13.64
C ALA A 155 3.10 -2.32 -14.34
N PRO A 156 2.35 -2.66 -15.40
CA PRO A 156 1.55 -1.70 -16.13
C PRO A 156 0.67 -0.90 -15.15
N GLN A 157 0.47 0.39 -15.41
CA GLN A 157 -0.58 1.16 -14.73
C GLN A 157 -1.94 0.63 -15.22
N ALA A 158 -2.36 -0.53 -14.75
CA ALA A 158 -3.74 -0.94 -14.97
C ALA A 158 -4.64 -0.02 -14.14
N ARG A 159 -5.32 0.93 -14.80
CA ARG A 159 -6.51 1.59 -14.24
C ARG A 159 -7.63 0.55 -14.20
N SER A 160 -7.69 -0.30 -13.19
CA SER A 160 -8.79 -1.26 -13.07
C SER A 160 -9.19 -1.50 -11.63
N ALA A 161 -9.76 -0.48 -11.00
CA ALA A 161 -10.82 -0.68 -10.04
C ALA A 161 -11.93 0.33 -10.35
N SER A 162 -12.76 0.02 -11.33
CA SER A 162 -14.10 0.61 -11.44
C SER A 162 -14.95 0.03 -10.29
N GLY A 163 -14.63 0.41 -9.06
CA GLY A 163 -15.52 0.28 -7.91
C GLY A 163 -15.80 1.70 -7.47
N SER A 164 -17.00 2.19 -7.72
CA SER A 164 -17.41 3.53 -7.32
C SER A 164 -17.21 3.70 -5.82
N ASP A 165 -16.39 4.68 -5.42
CA ASP A 165 -16.21 5.19 -4.05
C ASP A 165 -17.48 5.90 -3.55
N GLY A 166 -18.62 5.22 -3.60
CA GLY A 166 -19.89 5.71 -3.09
C GLY A 166 -20.03 5.34 -1.62
N VAL A 167 -19.61 6.24 -0.71
CA VAL A 167 -20.14 6.26 0.66
C VAL A 167 -21.63 6.54 0.54
N SER A 168 -22.48 5.54 0.70
CA SER A 168 -23.92 5.78 0.84
C SER A 168 -24.17 6.36 2.23
N THR A 169 -24.42 7.66 2.28
CA THR A 169 -25.13 8.27 3.41
C THR A 169 -26.56 7.72 3.37
N ALA A 170 -26.89 6.86 4.33
CA ALA A 170 -28.24 6.36 4.51
C ALA A 170 -29.16 7.56 4.80
N ASP A 171 -30.08 7.86 3.88
CA ASP A 171 -31.18 8.78 4.15
C ASP A 171 -32.46 7.96 4.36
N THR A 172 -33.17 8.31 5.42
CA THR A 172 -34.24 7.51 6.01
C THR A 172 -35.51 7.68 5.18
N ALA A 173 -36.01 6.60 4.58
CA ALA A 173 -37.27 6.63 3.86
C ALA A 173 -38.45 6.78 4.84
N VAL A 174 -39.04 7.98 4.89
CA VAL A 174 -40.39 8.18 5.45
C VAL A 174 -41.39 7.82 4.35
N SER A 175 -42.10 6.71 4.54
CA SER A 175 -43.23 6.30 3.71
C SER A 175 -44.47 7.13 4.05
N VAL A 176 -44.98 7.89 3.08
CA VAL A 176 -46.36 8.37 3.11
C VAL A 176 -47.10 7.67 1.98
N ALA A 177 -47.92 6.70 2.36
CA ALA A 177 -48.94 6.13 1.50
C ALA A 177 -50.08 7.13 1.34
N ALA A 178 -50.52 7.38 0.12
CA ALA A 178 -51.79 8.02 -0.14
C ALA A 178 -52.64 7.09 -1.02
N SER A 179 -53.87 6.92 -0.57
CA SER A 179 -54.95 6.05 -1.03
C SER A 179 -55.55 6.50 -2.35
#